data_AF-A0AAU7NJ49-F1
#
_entry.id   AF-A0AAU7NJ49-F1
#
_cell.length_a   1.000
_cell.length_b   1.000
_cell.length_c   1.000
_cell.angle_alpha   90.00
_cell.angle_beta   90.00
_cell.angle_gamma   90.00
#
_symmetry.space_group_name_H-M   'P 1'
#
loop_
_entity.id
_entity.type
_entity.pdbx_description
1 polymer ?
#
loop_
_entity_poly.entity_id
_entity_poly.type
_entity_poly.pdbx_seq_one_letter_code
_entity_poly.pdbx_strand_id
1 'polypeptide(L)'
;MTNRYDKIPDHKVVKSAMQQELTDKQIECVKSEIETAALQNDDKVHIDLMSFNPNQKRKLEQVLKSKGYQLVEESNWSIIIDL
;
A
#
# COMPACT_ATOMS: atom_id res chain seq x y z
N MET A 1 -33.72 -12.14 20.96
CA MET A 1 -32.35 -12.59 21.28
C MET A 1 -31.55 -12.51 20.00
N THR A 2 -30.60 -11.59 19.90
CA THR A 2 -29.72 -11.50 18.72
C THR A 2 -28.71 -12.64 18.77
N ASN A 3 -28.54 -13.37 17.68
CA ASN A 3 -27.60 -14.48 17.63
C ASN A 3 -26.18 -13.90 17.67
N ARG A 4 -25.30 -14.42 18.53
CA ARG A 4 -23.91 -13.94 18.62
C ARG A 4 -23.16 -14.01 17.29
N TYR A 5 -23.58 -14.92 16.41
CA TYR A 5 -23.01 -15.09 15.08
C TYR A 5 -23.42 -14.00 14.09
N ASP A 6 -24.46 -13.20 14.37
CA ASP A 6 -24.89 -12.07 13.53
C ASP A 6 -23.84 -10.94 13.47
N LYS A 7 -22.83 -10.97 14.35
CA LYS A 7 -21.69 -10.03 14.33
C LYS A 7 -20.61 -10.41 13.31
N ILE A 8 -20.65 -11.63 12.77
CA ILE A 8 -19.69 -12.05 11.74
C ILE A 8 -20.13 -11.40 10.42
N PRO A 9 -19.28 -10.58 9.79
CA PRO A 9 -19.64 -9.89 8.56
C PRO A 9 -19.86 -10.90 7.42
N ASP A 10 -20.83 -10.58 6.56
CA ASP A 10 -21.09 -11.39 5.37
C ASP A 10 -19.87 -11.44 4.44
N HIS A 11 -19.74 -12.56 3.73
CA HIS A 11 -18.67 -12.77 2.75
C HIS A 11 -18.57 -11.62 1.71
N LYS A 12 -19.69 -10.99 1.34
CA LYS A 12 -19.70 -9.82 0.44
C LYS A 12 -18.98 -8.62 1.06
N VAL A 13 -19.20 -8.35 2.34
CA VAL A 13 -18.57 -7.24 3.06
C VAL A 13 -17.06 -7.45 3.13
N VAL A 14 -16.64 -8.67 3.46
CA VAL A 14 -15.22 -9.05 3.50
C VAL A 14 -14.58 -8.92 2.11
N LYS A 15 -15.24 -9.44 1.06
CA LYS A 15 -14.73 -9.37 -0.32
C LYS A 15 -14.56 -7.92 -0.80
N SER A 16 -15.50 -7.03 -0.49
CA SER A 16 -15.38 -5.61 -0.81
C SER A 16 -14.22 -4.95 -0.07
N ALA A 17 -14.03 -5.26 1.22
CA ALA A 17 -12.88 -4.78 1.98
C ALA A 17 -11.55 -5.29 1.41
N MET A 18 -11.54 -6.50 0.83
CA MET A 18 -10.35 -7.05 0.15
C MET A 18 -10.00 -6.35 -1.16
N GLN A 19 -10.97 -5.72 -1.81
CA GLN A 19 -10.80 -5.03 -3.09
C GLN A 19 -10.50 -3.53 -2.93
N GLN A 20 -10.19 -3.07 -1.72
CA GLN A 20 -9.85 -1.67 -1.49
C GLN A 20 -8.63 -1.26 -2.31
N GLU A 21 -8.87 -0.30 -3.20
CA GLU A 21 -7.81 0.35 -3.98
C GLU A 21 -7.00 1.32 -3.11
N LEU A 22 -5.90 1.82 -3.68
CA LEU A 22 -5.15 2.91 -3.08
C LEU A 22 -6.01 4.17 -3.07
N THR A 23 -6.05 4.86 -1.94
CA THR A 23 -6.68 6.16 -1.84
C THR A 23 -5.82 7.24 -2.50
N ASP A 24 -6.42 8.34 -2.96
CA ASP A 24 -5.67 9.44 -3.57
C ASP A 24 -4.57 9.98 -2.64
N LYS A 25 -4.81 10.02 -1.33
CA LYS A 25 -3.83 10.43 -0.32
C LYS A 25 -2.61 9.51 -0.26
N GLN A 26 -2.84 8.20 -0.35
CA GLN A 26 -1.76 7.21 -0.38
C GLN A 26 -0.94 7.33 -1.67
N ILE A 27 -1.61 7.57 -2.81
CA ILE A 27 -0.95 7.78 -4.09
C ILE A 27 -0.11 9.05 -4.06
N GLU A 28 -0.65 10.14 -3.52
CA GLU A 28 0.03 11.42 -3.36
C GLU A 28 1.24 11.31 -2.42
N CYS A 29 1.10 10.58 -1.31
CA CYS A 29 2.21 10.29 -0.41
C CYS A 29 3.34 9.55 -1.14
N VAL A 30 3.05 8.42 -1.81
CA VAL A 30 4.06 7.67 -2.57
C VAL A 30 4.74 8.54 -3.63
N LYS A 31 3.96 9.33 -4.37
CA LYS A 31 4.48 10.26 -5.37
C LYS A 31 5.47 11.25 -4.73
N SER A 32 5.08 11.85 -3.61
CA SER A 32 5.89 12.88 -2.94
C SER A 32 7.20 12.31 -2.40
N GLU A 33 7.20 11.09 -1.85
CA GLU A 33 8.42 10.42 -1.38
C GLU A 33 9.40 10.17 -2.53
N ILE A 34 8.89 9.67 -3.66
CA ILE A 34 9.70 9.41 -4.86
C ILE A 34 10.30 10.71 -5.42
N GLU A 35 9.47 11.75 -5.59
CA GLU A 35 9.93 13.04 -6.11
C GLU A 35 10.95 13.69 -5.18
N THR A 36 10.76 13.57 -3.87
CA THR A 36 11.68 14.12 -2.87
C THR A 36 13.04 13.44 -2.92
N ALA A 37 13.08 12.11 -2.93
CA ALA A 37 14.32 11.35 -3.04
C ALA A 37 15.07 11.66 -4.36
N ALA A 38 14.34 11.76 -5.48
CA ALA A 38 14.92 12.15 -6.76
C ALA A 38 15.53 13.56 -6.74
N LEU A 39 14.87 14.54 -6.07
CA LEU A 39 15.41 15.90 -5.89
C LEU A 39 16.61 15.94 -4.94
N GLN A 40 16.67 15.03 -3.97
CA GLN A 40 17.78 14.90 -3.03
C GLN A 40 18.95 14.10 -3.60
N ASN A 41 18.78 13.50 -4.80
CA ASN A 41 19.74 12.62 -5.45
C ASN A 41 20.06 11.37 -4.62
N ASP A 42 19.05 10.88 -3.90
CA ASP A 42 19.11 9.61 -3.17
C ASP A 42 18.97 8.44 -4.13
N ASP A 43 19.61 7.32 -3.81
CA ASP A 43 19.53 6.08 -4.58
C ASP A 43 18.28 5.26 -4.23
N LYS A 44 17.59 5.60 -3.13
CA LYS A 44 16.49 4.83 -2.56
C LYS A 44 15.36 5.70 -2.07
N VAL A 45 14.14 5.15 -2.14
CA VAL A 45 12.94 5.76 -1.55
C VAL A 45 12.42 4.85 -0.45
N HIS A 46 12.11 5.43 0.70
CA HIS A 46 11.43 4.75 1.78
C HIS A 46 9.95 5.16 1.83
N ILE A 47 9.05 4.22 1.57
CA ILE A 47 7.61 4.44 1.59
C ILE A 47 7.04 3.88 2.89
N ASP A 48 6.44 4.74 3.71
CA ASP A 48 5.70 4.34 4.91
C ASP A 48 4.33 3.72 4.56
N LEU A 49 4.06 2.54 5.09
CA LEU A 49 2.83 1.79 4.89
C LEU A 49 1.87 1.81 6.09
N MET A 50 2.10 2.62 7.11
CA MET A 50 1.23 2.70 8.30
C MET A 50 -0.25 2.99 7.97
N SER A 51 -0.53 3.67 6.85
CA SER A 51 -1.89 3.95 6.39
C SER A 51 -2.48 2.89 5.44
N PHE A 52 -1.70 1.87 5.07
CA PHE A 52 -2.06 0.87 4.06
C PHE A 52 -2.53 -0.42 4.73
N ASN A 53 -3.65 -0.96 4.25
CA ASN A 53 -4.00 -2.33 4.57
C ASN A 53 -3.18 -3.33 3.71
N PRO A 54 -3.15 -4.63 4.06
CA PRO A 54 -2.37 -5.61 3.31
C PRO A 54 -2.70 -5.73 1.82
N ASN A 55 -3.95 -5.48 1.41
CA ASN A 55 -4.35 -5.53 -0.01
C ASN A 55 -3.89 -4.27 -0.76
N GLN A 56 -3.98 -3.11 -0.12
CA GLN A 56 -3.45 -1.85 -0.62
C GLN A 56 -1.93 -1.92 -0.79
N LYS A 57 -1.21 -2.49 0.18
CA LYS A 57 0.22 -2.78 0.07
C LYS A 57 0.53 -3.62 -1.17
N ARG A 58 -0.13 -4.78 -1.32
CA ARG A 58 0.06 -5.65 -2.50
C ARG A 58 -0.24 -4.93 -3.81
N LYS A 59 -1.27 -4.09 -3.84
CA LYS A 59 -1.61 -3.29 -5.02
C LYS A 59 -0.52 -2.28 -5.33
N LEU A 60 0.04 -1.61 -4.31
CA LEU A 60 1.14 -0.67 -4.47
C LEU A 60 2.39 -1.37 -5.04
N GLU A 61 2.78 -2.53 -4.49
CA GLU A 61 3.92 -3.32 -5.00
C GLU A 61 3.74 -3.67 -6.49
N GLN A 62 2.54 -4.11 -6.87
CA GLN A 62 2.22 -4.42 -8.27
C GLN A 62 2.36 -3.19 -9.17
N VAL A 63 1.85 -2.03 -8.71
CA VAL A 63 1.94 -0.77 -9.46
C VAL A 63 3.41 -0.34 -9.60
N LEU A 64 4.19 -0.39 -8.52
CA LEU A 64 5.62 -0.03 -8.53
C LEU A 64 6.42 -0.94 -9.48
N LYS A 65 6.24 -2.27 -9.38
CA LYS A 65 6.87 -3.23 -10.32
C LYS A 65 6.46 -2.97 -11.76
N SER A 66 5.18 -2.67 -12.03
CA SER A 66 4.70 -2.38 -13.38
C SER A 66 5.29 -1.10 -13.97
N LYS A 67 5.71 -0.16 -13.11
CA LYS A 67 6.39 1.07 -13.50
C LYS A 67 7.92 0.92 -13.60
N GLY A 68 8.45 -0.26 -13.32
CA GLY A 68 9.88 -0.55 -13.42
C GLY A 68 10.69 -0.32 -12.14
N TYR A 69 10.04 0.03 -11.03
CA TYR A 69 10.75 0.17 -9.76
C TYR A 69 11.15 -1.19 -9.19
N GLN A 70 12.37 -1.28 -8.70
CA GLN A 70 12.90 -2.46 -8.03
C GLN A 70 12.66 -2.35 -6.52
N LEU A 71 11.93 -3.32 -5.94
CA LEU A 71 11.73 -3.40 -4.49
C LEU A 71 12.95 -4.07 -3.87
N VAL A 72 13.62 -3.35 -2.97
CA VAL A 72 14.83 -3.80 -2.27
C VAL A 72 14.47 -4.49 -0.97
N GLU A 73 13.52 -3.91 -0.25
CA GLU A 73 13.06 -4.41 1.04
C GLU A 73 11.56 -4.21 1.17
N GLU A 74 10.89 -5.24 1.65
CA GLU A 74 9.45 -5.25 1.89
C GLU A 74 9.20 -5.67 3.34
N SER A 75 8.60 -4.78 4.15
CA SER A 75 8.16 -5.09 5.52
C SER A 75 6.66 -4.86 5.65
N ASN A 76 6.04 -5.29 6.75
CA ASN A 76 4.62 -4.98 6.99
C ASN A 76 4.34 -3.48 7.11
N TRP A 77 5.37 -2.68 7.36
CA TRP A 77 5.27 -1.27 7.72
C TRP A 77 5.92 -0.34 6.69
N SER A 78 6.70 -0.88 5.75
CA SER A 78 7.44 -0.09 4.79
C SER A 78 7.78 -0.86 3.51
N ILE A 79 8.02 -0.10 2.45
CA ILE A 79 8.62 -0.56 1.20
C ILE A 79 9.83 0.32 0.90
N ILE A 80 10.95 -0.30 0.49
CA ILE A 80 12.11 0.40 -0.05
C ILE A 80 12.24 0.07 -1.53
N ILE A 81 12.37 1.11 -2.36
CA ILE A 81 12.65 0.97 -3.81
C ILE A 81 13.98 1.63 -4.18
N ASP A 82 14.65 1.10 -5.19
CA ASP A 82 15.77 1.78 -5.87
C ASP A 82 15.23 2.75 -6.95
N LEU A 83 15.89 3.90 -7.12
CA LEU A 83 15.61 4.92 -8.15
C LEU A 83 16.48 4.78 -9.41
#